data_AF-A0A5C7Z196-F1
#
_entry.id   AF-A0A5C7Z196-F1
#
_cell.length_a   1.000
_cell.length_b   1.000
_cell.length_c   1.000
_cell.angle_alpha   90.00
_cell.angle_beta   90.00
_cell.angle_gamma   90.00
#
_symmetry.space_group_name_H-M   'P 1'
#
loop_
_entity.id
_entity.type
_entity.pdbx_description
1 polymer ?
#
loop_
_entity_poly.entity_id
_entity_poly.type
_entity_poly.pdbx_seq_one_letter_code
_entity_poly.pdbx_strand_id
1 'polypeptide(L)'
;MGKNKTFGILFIVTIIFLSFALRGKLSGEKFDSKKWKNWTESEMELSTRWDMMNSLRNNHDLKGKTKNEIINLLGKPEFEETNSEFSYYLGYSGRGINTGRLIFHIGLDGKICDFKVHQG
;
A
#
# COMPACT_ATOMS: atom_id res chain seq x y z
N MET A 1 28.46 -18.63 33.26
CA MET A 1 27.70 -17.76 32.32
C MET A 1 26.40 -18.48 31.97
N GLY A 2 25.27 -18.06 32.54
CA GLY A 2 24.07 -18.90 32.70
C GLY A 2 23.37 -19.27 31.38
N LYS A 3 23.01 -20.55 31.24
CA LYS A 3 22.24 -21.16 30.13
C LYS A 3 21.01 -20.32 29.73
N ASN A 4 20.47 -19.58 30.69
CA ASN A 4 19.33 -18.68 30.62
C ASN A 4 19.59 -17.47 29.69
N LYS A 5 20.82 -16.95 29.65
CA LYS A 5 21.20 -15.84 28.77
C LYS A 5 21.25 -16.29 27.31
N THR A 6 21.73 -17.50 27.06
CA THR A 6 21.76 -18.11 25.72
C THR A 6 20.36 -18.40 25.18
N PHE A 7 19.46 -18.89 26.05
CA PHE A 7 18.05 -19.11 25.70
C PHE A 7 17.32 -17.81 25.37
N GLY A 8 17.58 -16.73 26.13
CA GLY A 8 17.03 -15.41 25.84
C GLY A 8 17.49 -14.84 24.50
N ILE A 9 18.77 -15.01 24.17
CA ILE A 9 19.31 -14.58 22.86
C ILE A 9 18.68 -15.38 21.72
N LEU A 10 18.55 -16.70 21.86
CA LEU A 10 17.89 -17.54 20.85
C LEU A 10 16.45 -17.09 20.62
N PHE A 11 15.71 -16.81 21.68
CA PHE A 11 14.31 -16.37 21.59
C PHE A 11 14.15 -15.05 20.84
N ILE A 12 15.04 -14.07 21.10
CA ILE A 12 15.04 -12.78 20.40
C ILE A 12 15.36 -12.95 18.91
N VAL A 13 16.37 -13.77 18.58
CA VAL A 13 16.73 -14.07 17.18
C VAL A 13 15.56 -14.76 16.47
N THR A 14 14.89 -15.70 17.11
CA THR A 14 13.70 -16.37 16.56
C THR A 14 12.56 -15.39 16.31
N ILE A 15 12.27 -14.45 17.22
CA ILE A 15 11.24 -13.43 17.01
C ILE A 15 11.60 -12.50 15.83
N ILE A 16 12.86 -12.08 15.72
CA ILE A 16 13.33 -11.25 14.59
C ILE A 16 13.18 -12.05 13.28
N PHE A 17 13.56 -13.33 13.27
CA PHE A 17 13.43 -14.18 12.10
C PHE A 17 11.97 -14.45 11.72
N LEU A 18 11.08 -14.69 12.69
CA LEU A 18 9.63 -14.78 12.44
C LEU A 18 9.06 -13.47 11.91
N SER A 19 9.48 -12.33 12.46
CA SER A 19 9.04 -11.02 11.98
C SER A 19 9.48 -10.74 10.54
N PHE A 20 10.60 -11.31 10.09
CA PHE A 20 11.08 -11.22 8.71
C PHE A 20 10.41 -12.27 7.80
N ALA A 21 10.22 -13.49 8.27
CA ALA A 21 9.55 -14.57 7.54
C ALA A 21 8.06 -14.29 7.31
N LEU A 22 7.39 -13.61 8.25
CA LEU A 22 5.99 -13.19 8.12
C LEU A 22 5.80 -11.99 7.17
N ARG A 23 6.88 -11.29 6.76
CA ARG A 23 6.78 -10.23 5.73
C ARG A 23 6.55 -10.79 4.33
N GLY A 24 6.75 -12.08 4.12
CA GLY A 24 6.87 -12.70 2.80
C GLY A 24 5.72 -13.64 2.42
N LYS A 25 4.47 -13.16 2.38
CA LYS A 25 3.41 -13.75 1.51
C LYS A 25 2.15 -12.89 1.41
N LEU A 26 2.28 -11.59 1.14
CA LEU A 26 1.18 -10.87 0.49
C LEU A 26 1.29 -11.15 -1.01
N SER A 27 0.60 -12.19 -1.47
CA SER A 27 0.42 -12.47 -2.90
C SER A 27 -0.42 -11.35 -3.51
N GLY A 28 0.22 -10.22 -3.79
CA GLY A 28 -0.32 -9.14 -4.60
C GLY A 28 0.47 -9.08 -5.89
N GLU A 29 -0.20 -8.66 -6.95
CA GLU A 29 0.46 -8.32 -8.21
C GLU A 29 1.59 -7.29 -7.96
N LYS A 30 2.70 -7.40 -8.68
CA LYS A 30 3.76 -6.39 -8.60
C LYS A 30 3.24 -5.07 -9.14
N PHE A 31 3.52 -3.97 -8.44
CA PHE A 31 3.11 -2.65 -8.87
C PHE A 31 3.79 -2.30 -10.19
N ASP A 32 2.96 -2.04 -11.19
CA ASP A 32 3.36 -1.51 -12.48
C ASP A 32 2.61 -0.19 -12.71
N SER A 33 3.38 0.91 -12.79
CA SER A 33 2.83 2.26 -12.97
C SER A 33 2.05 2.41 -14.28
N LYS A 34 2.48 1.75 -15.36
CA LYS A 34 1.80 1.79 -16.66
C LYS A 34 0.49 1.02 -16.58
N LYS A 35 0.48 -0.17 -15.99
CA LYS A 35 -0.74 -0.96 -15.77
C LYS A 35 -1.72 -0.21 -14.87
N TRP A 36 -1.24 0.39 -13.79
CA TRP A 36 -2.06 1.19 -12.86
C TRP A 36 -2.74 2.37 -13.56
N LYS A 37 -1.98 3.13 -14.36
CA LYS A 37 -2.47 4.33 -15.07
C LYS A 37 -3.44 3.99 -16.20
N ASN A 38 -3.21 2.89 -16.90
CA ASN A 38 -4.05 2.43 -18.01
C ASN A 38 -5.22 1.55 -17.55
N TRP A 39 -5.39 1.38 -16.24
CA TRP A 39 -6.49 0.62 -15.69
C TRP A 39 -7.83 1.21 -16.08
N THR A 40 -8.74 0.34 -16.51
CA THR A 40 -10.14 0.66 -16.79
C THR A 40 -11.03 -0.33 -16.06
N GLU A 41 -12.19 0.15 -15.60
CA GLU A 41 -13.19 -0.72 -14.98
C GLU A 41 -13.80 -1.61 -16.07
N SER A 42 -13.36 -2.87 -16.10
CA SER A 42 -13.85 -3.91 -17.01
C SER A 42 -13.88 -5.23 -16.26
N GLU A 43 -14.78 -6.14 -16.63
CA GLU A 43 -14.98 -7.42 -15.92
C GLU A 43 -13.68 -8.21 -15.70
N MET A 44 -12.73 -8.13 -16.64
CA MET A 44 -11.44 -8.82 -16.56
C MET A 44 -10.43 -8.14 -15.64
N GLU A 45 -10.57 -6.85 -15.35
CA GLU A 45 -9.57 -6.04 -14.65
C GLU A 45 -10.14 -5.38 -13.37
N LEU A 46 -11.31 -5.83 -12.88
CA LEU A 46 -12.01 -5.20 -11.76
C LEU A 46 -11.15 -5.01 -10.51
N SER A 47 -10.22 -5.93 -10.21
CA SER A 47 -9.37 -5.89 -9.01
C SER A 47 -7.92 -5.45 -9.26
N THR A 48 -7.54 -5.12 -10.49
CA THR A 48 -6.12 -4.95 -10.86
C THR A 48 -5.36 -3.93 -10.01
N ARG A 49 -5.96 -2.78 -9.72
CA ARG A 49 -5.33 -1.78 -8.82
C ARG A 49 -5.29 -2.25 -7.36
N TRP A 50 -6.33 -2.94 -6.90
CA TRP A 50 -6.37 -3.57 -5.59
C TRP A 50 -5.26 -4.62 -5.42
N ASP A 51 -5.05 -5.44 -6.44
CA ASP A 51 -4.05 -6.51 -6.42
C ASP A 51 -2.61 -5.94 -6.39
N MET A 52 -2.38 -4.82 -7.09
CA MET A 52 -1.11 -4.09 -7.06
C MET A 52 -0.91 -3.23 -5.81
N MET A 53 -1.97 -2.82 -5.11
CA MET A 53 -1.87 -1.84 -4.02
C MET A 53 -0.94 -2.29 -2.89
N ASN A 54 -0.90 -3.59 -2.58
CA ASN A 54 -0.04 -4.10 -1.52
C ASN A 54 1.45 -3.96 -1.88
N SER A 55 1.83 -4.24 -3.12
CA SER A 55 3.22 -4.07 -3.55
C SER A 55 3.59 -2.60 -3.71
N LEU A 56 2.63 -1.74 -4.12
CA LEU A 56 2.81 -0.28 -4.13
C LEU A 56 3.18 0.25 -2.74
N ARG A 57 2.37 -0.04 -1.71
CA ARG A 57 2.61 0.50 -0.35
C ARG A 57 3.81 -0.09 0.37
N ASN A 58 4.23 -1.30 -0.01
CA ASN A 58 5.33 -2.01 0.65
C ASN A 58 6.69 -1.73 0.01
N ASN A 59 6.71 -1.41 -1.29
CA ASN A 59 7.97 -1.29 -2.06
C ASN A 59 8.27 0.12 -2.56
N HIS A 60 7.39 1.10 -2.29
CA HIS A 60 7.62 2.50 -2.64
C HIS A 60 7.50 3.40 -1.42
N ASP A 61 8.44 4.34 -1.29
CA ASP A 61 8.40 5.38 -0.27
C ASP A 61 7.37 6.46 -0.65
N LEU A 62 6.11 6.25 -0.27
CA LEU A 62 5.01 7.17 -0.57
C LEU A 62 4.98 8.38 0.36
N LYS A 63 5.37 8.21 1.63
CA LYS A 63 5.45 9.31 2.59
C LYS A 63 6.60 10.25 2.25
N GLY A 64 6.40 11.55 2.44
CA GLY A 64 7.37 12.60 2.10
C GLY A 64 7.38 13.03 0.63
N LYS A 65 6.68 12.32 -0.25
CA LYS A 65 6.45 12.75 -1.63
C LYS A 65 5.45 13.90 -1.69
N THR A 66 5.53 14.73 -2.72
CA THR A 66 4.51 15.71 -3.06
C THR A 66 3.33 15.06 -3.79
N LYS A 67 2.16 15.72 -3.82
CA LYS A 67 1.00 15.29 -4.63
C LYS A 67 1.40 15.06 -6.11
N ASN A 68 2.24 15.93 -6.67
CA ASN A 68 2.69 15.82 -8.06
C ASN A 68 3.56 14.58 -8.30
N GLU A 69 4.44 14.23 -7.36
CA GLU A 69 5.23 12.99 -7.47
C GLU A 69 4.34 11.74 -7.39
N ILE A 70 3.29 11.76 -6.56
CA ILE A 70 2.29 10.69 -6.52
C ILE A 70 1.54 10.62 -7.86
N ILE A 71 1.12 11.75 -8.42
CA ILE A 71 0.46 11.80 -9.74
C ILE A 71 1.38 11.30 -10.85
N ASN A 72 2.66 11.64 -10.80
CA ASN A 72 3.64 11.12 -11.76
C ASN A 72 3.79 9.59 -11.65
N LEU A 73 3.62 9.02 -10.45
CA LEU A 73 3.69 7.58 -10.22
C LEU A 73 2.38 6.85 -10.57
N LEU A 74 1.23 7.39 -10.18
CA LEU A 74 -0.08 6.71 -10.18
C LEU A 74 -1.08 7.27 -11.22
N GLY A 75 -0.76 8.38 -11.87
CA GLY A 75 -1.72 9.11 -12.69
C GLY A 75 -2.62 10.02 -11.85
N LYS A 76 -3.60 10.64 -12.52
CA LYS A 76 -4.55 11.54 -11.86
C LYS A 76 -5.48 10.75 -10.92
N PRO A 77 -5.70 11.20 -9.68
CA PRO A 77 -6.67 10.56 -8.79
C PRO A 77 -8.11 10.78 -9.29
N GLU A 78 -8.99 9.83 -8.98
CA GLU A 78 -10.43 9.96 -9.27
C GLU A 78 -11.13 10.94 -8.31
N PHE A 79 -10.64 11.04 -7.07
CA PHE A 79 -11.28 11.86 -6.05
C PHE A 79 -10.29 12.86 -5.44
N GLU A 80 -10.65 14.13 -5.48
CA GLU A 80 -10.02 15.19 -4.70
C GLU A 80 -11.01 15.61 -3.62
N GLU A 81 -10.85 15.06 -2.42
CA GLU A 81 -11.82 15.19 -1.34
C GLU A 81 -11.66 16.56 -0.64
N THR A 82 -10.41 17.01 -0.47
CA THR A 82 -10.06 18.34 0.06
C THR A 82 -8.67 18.79 -0.45
N ASN A 83 -8.24 20.00 -0.07
CA ASN A 83 -6.86 20.44 -0.31
C ASN A 83 -5.80 19.59 0.42
N SER A 84 -6.21 18.85 1.46
CA SER A 84 -5.34 17.99 2.27
C SER A 84 -5.53 16.50 2.01
N GLU A 85 -6.44 16.11 1.09
CA GLU A 85 -6.79 14.70 0.88
C GLU A 85 -7.21 14.41 -0.56
N PHE A 86 -6.66 13.34 -1.12
CA PHE A 86 -7.04 12.81 -2.42
C PHE A 86 -6.96 11.30 -2.43
N SER A 87 -7.72 10.65 -3.30
CA SER A 87 -7.81 9.19 -3.30
C SER A 87 -7.96 8.57 -4.69
N TYR A 88 -7.51 7.33 -4.79
CA TYR A 88 -7.61 6.49 -5.97
C TYR A 88 -8.63 5.38 -5.74
N TYR A 89 -9.48 5.16 -6.73
CA TYR A 89 -10.30 3.95 -6.77
C TYR A 89 -9.43 2.74 -7.11
N LEU A 90 -9.58 1.68 -6.32
CA LEU A 90 -8.81 0.44 -6.47
C LEU A 90 -9.61 -0.66 -7.18
N GLY A 91 -10.91 -0.46 -7.39
CA GLY A 91 -11.79 -1.49 -7.92
C GLY A 91 -12.19 -2.54 -6.89
N TYR A 92 -12.54 -3.73 -7.36
CA TYR A 92 -13.04 -4.83 -6.55
C TYR A 92 -12.00 -5.36 -5.56
N SER A 93 -12.38 -5.50 -4.30
CA SER A 93 -11.48 -5.89 -3.20
C SER A 93 -11.31 -7.41 -3.01
N GLY A 94 -12.04 -8.22 -3.78
CA GLY A 94 -12.06 -9.68 -3.61
C GLY A 94 -12.87 -10.16 -2.41
N ARG A 95 -13.67 -9.29 -1.76
CA ARG A 95 -14.54 -9.65 -0.63
C ARG A 95 -15.98 -9.18 -0.86
N GLY A 96 -16.88 -10.12 -1.11
CA GLY A 96 -18.31 -9.82 -1.31
C GLY A 96 -18.51 -8.98 -2.56
N ILE A 97 -19.16 -7.81 -2.42
CA ILE A 97 -19.30 -6.78 -3.46
C ILE A 97 -18.46 -5.54 -3.15
N ASN A 98 -17.55 -5.62 -2.17
CA ASN A 98 -16.84 -4.46 -1.65
C ASN A 98 -15.78 -3.98 -2.65
N THR A 99 -15.57 -2.67 -2.65
CA THR A 99 -14.54 -2.00 -3.44
C THR A 99 -13.46 -1.41 -2.55
N GLY A 100 -12.32 -1.09 -3.15
CA GLY A 100 -11.18 -0.52 -2.46
C GLY A 100 -10.92 0.94 -2.80
N ARG A 101 -10.37 1.68 -1.85
CA ARG A 101 -9.88 3.05 -2.05
C ARG A 101 -8.52 3.24 -1.37
N LEU A 102 -7.56 3.84 -2.08
CA LEU A 102 -6.28 4.29 -1.53
C LEU A 102 -6.35 5.80 -1.30
N ILE A 103 -6.22 6.22 -0.05
CA ILE A 103 -6.41 7.61 0.37
C ILE A 103 -5.06 8.17 0.84
N PHE A 104 -4.69 9.33 0.32
CA PHE A 104 -3.48 10.06 0.68
C PHE A 104 -3.82 11.32 1.48
N HIS A 105 -3.09 11.55 2.56
CA HIS A 105 -3.20 12.75 3.39
C HIS A 105 -1.97 13.63 3.20
N ILE A 106 -2.19 14.91 2.92
CA ILE A 106 -1.17 15.93 2.69
C ILE A 106 -0.97 16.73 3.97
N GLY A 107 0.27 16.82 4.44
CA GLY A 107 0.69 17.65 5.56
C GLY A 107 0.75 19.13 5.20
N LEU A 108 0.92 19.97 6.22
CA LEU A 108 1.04 21.42 6.05
C LEU A 108 2.26 21.84 5.22
N ASP A 109 3.27 20.97 5.09
CA ASP A 109 4.45 21.15 4.26
C ASP A 109 4.22 20.78 2.77
N GLY A 110 2.99 20.41 2.40
CA GLY A 110 2.62 20.01 1.05
C GLY A 110 3.07 18.60 0.65
N LYS A 111 3.56 17.80 1.60
CA LYS A 111 4.02 16.43 1.38
C LYS A 111 3.05 15.42 1.96
N ILE A 112 3.08 14.19 1.46
CA ILE A 112 2.31 13.09 2.01
C ILE A 112 2.81 12.77 3.42
N CYS A 113 1.97 12.98 4.42
CA CYS A 113 2.27 12.63 5.80
C CYS A 113 1.75 11.22 6.16
N ASP A 114 0.64 10.81 5.53
CA ASP A 114 0.04 9.50 5.74
C ASP A 114 -0.76 9.01 4.53
N PHE A 115 -1.05 7.71 4.51
CA PHE A 115 -1.96 7.10 3.56
C PHE A 115 -2.64 5.88 4.16
N LYS A 116 -3.87 5.60 3.72
CA LYS A 116 -4.65 4.46 4.20
C LYS A 116 -5.39 3.77 3.06
N VAL A 117 -5.76 2.52 3.29
CA VAL A 117 -6.57 1.73 2.36
C VAL A 117 -7.89 1.43 3.05
N HIS A 118 -8.99 1.81 2.39
CA HIS A 118 -10.34 1.52 2.83
C HIS A 118 -10.94 0.45 1.93
N GLN A 119 -11.75 -0.44 2.50
CA GLN A 119 -12.60 -1.39 1.77
C GLN A 119 -14.03 -1.28 2.31
N GLY A 120 -15.01 -1.20 1.42
CA GLY A 120 -16.42 -0.99 1.76
C GLY A 120 -17.34 -1.21 0.58
#